data_AF-A0AAV8ZSN7-F1
#
_entry.id   AF-A0AAV8ZSN7-F1
#
_cell.length_a   1.000
_cell.length_b   1.000
_cell.length_c   1.000
_cell.angle_alpha   90.00
_cell.angle_beta   90.00
_cell.angle_gamma   90.00
#
_symmetry.space_group_name_H-M   'P 1'
#
loop_
_entity.id
_entity.type
_entity.pdbx_description
1 polymer ?
#
loop_
_entity_poly.entity_id
_entity_poly.type
_entity_poly.pdbx_seq_one_letter_code
_entity_poly.pdbx_strand_id
1 'polypeptide(L)'
;MASSKDKTRFSSNLLNSRGMEMAVLKIGGFGISGITNEITYCFSTERKWKHLTSIPHVEQCNFGTAVFNNELYIVGGCFNQSLQENIHPFGFKYSPR
;
A
#
# COMPACT_ATOMS: atom_id res chain seq x y z
N MET A 1 -4.73 -47.21 -9.62
CA MET A 1 -4.97 -47.00 -8.19
C MET A 1 -4.55 -45.57 -7.85
N ALA A 2 -5.49 -44.76 -7.42
CA ALA A 2 -5.36 -43.31 -7.32
C ALA A 2 -4.47 -42.87 -6.14
N SER A 3 -3.82 -41.72 -6.29
CA SER A 3 -3.73 -40.75 -5.19
C SER A 3 -3.55 -39.35 -5.78
N SER A 4 -4.68 -38.69 -5.99
CA SER A 4 -4.78 -37.26 -6.30
C SER A 4 -4.20 -36.47 -5.12
N LYS A 5 -3.14 -35.70 -5.36
CA LYS A 5 -2.67 -34.71 -4.39
C LYS A 5 -3.65 -33.53 -4.44
N ASP A 6 -4.36 -33.32 -3.34
CA ASP A 6 -5.21 -32.16 -3.11
C ASP A 6 -4.44 -30.86 -3.34
N LYS A 7 -4.63 -30.29 -4.53
CA LYS A 7 -4.43 -28.85 -4.74
C LYS A 7 -5.67 -28.19 -4.14
N THR A 8 -5.53 -27.61 -2.96
CA THR A 8 -6.51 -26.68 -2.38
C THR A 8 -6.82 -25.59 -3.41
N ARG A 9 -7.87 -25.82 -4.20
CA ARG A 9 -8.51 -24.81 -5.04
C ARG A 9 -9.15 -23.82 -4.09
N PHE A 10 -8.54 -22.66 -3.92
CA PHE A 10 -9.26 -21.50 -3.41
C PHE A 10 -10.45 -21.27 -4.34
N SER A 11 -11.64 -21.55 -3.84
CA SER A 11 -12.91 -21.46 -4.55
C SER A 11 -13.12 -20.05 -5.08
N SER A 12 -13.26 -19.98 -6.39
CA SER A 12 -13.33 -18.83 -7.28
C SER A 12 -14.66 -18.06 -7.22
N ASN A 13 -15.05 -17.53 -6.06
CA ASN A 13 -16.34 -16.81 -5.94
C ASN A 13 -16.21 -15.32 -5.59
N LEU A 14 -15.02 -14.73 -5.61
CA LEU A 14 -14.88 -13.27 -5.65
C LEU A 14 -14.80 -12.83 -7.12
N LEU A 15 -15.96 -12.75 -7.78
CA LEU A 15 -16.07 -12.16 -9.11
C LEU A 15 -15.78 -10.66 -8.99
N ASN A 16 -14.66 -10.24 -9.57
CA ASN A 16 -14.31 -8.85 -9.75
C ASN A 16 -15.24 -8.19 -10.78
N SER A 17 -16.44 -7.82 -10.34
CA SER A 17 -17.47 -7.21 -11.19
C SER A 17 -17.11 -5.81 -11.71
N ARG A 18 -16.07 -5.19 -11.16
CA ARG A 18 -15.61 -3.83 -11.54
C ARG A 18 -14.37 -3.82 -12.44
N GLY A 19 -13.79 -4.99 -12.76
CA GLY A 19 -12.55 -5.07 -13.53
C GLY A 19 -11.29 -4.58 -12.80
N MET A 20 -11.32 -4.49 -11.46
CA MET A 20 -10.19 -4.05 -10.63
C MET A 20 -9.36 -5.22 -10.10
N GLU A 21 -8.07 -5.26 -10.39
CA GLU A 21 -7.19 -6.32 -9.90
C GLU A 21 -6.76 -6.10 -8.43
N MET A 22 -6.69 -7.18 -7.65
CA MET A 22 -6.15 -7.13 -6.28
C MET A 22 -4.65 -6.81 -6.31
N ALA A 23 -4.25 -5.86 -5.48
CA ALA A 23 -2.85 -5.45 -5.33
C ALA A 23 -2.46 -5.39 -3.86
N VAL A 24 -1.18 -5.64 -3.60
CA VAL A 24 -0.52 -5.32 -2.33
C VAL A 24 0.18 -3.98 -2.50
N LEU A 25 0.05 -3.09 -1.51
CA LEU A 25 0.74 -1.80 -1.50
C LEU A 25 1.84 -1.81 -0.43
N LYS A 26 2.99 -1.22 -0.77
CA LYS A 26 4.07 -0.84 0.13
C LYS A 26 4.04 0.68 0.23
N ILE A 27 3.84 1.22 1.43
CA ILE A 27 3.61 2.64 1.65
C ILE A 27 4.67 3.16 2.62
N GLY A 28 5.54 4.04 2.11
CA GLY A 28 6.60 4.69 2.86
C GLY A 28 7.47 3.73 3.68
N GLY A 29 7.81 4.13 4.90
CA GLY A 29 8.61 3.34 5.84
C GLY A 29 10.09 3.76 5.85
N PHE A 30 10.99 2.79 6.05
CA PHE A 30 12.43 3.02 6.14
C PHE A 30 13.18 2.21 5.08
N GLY A 31 13.89 2.91 4.20
CA GLY A 31 14.76 2.33 3.18
C GLY A 31 16.24 2.54 3.51
N ILE A 32 17.11 2.23 2.54
CA ILE A 32 18.56 2.35 2.68
C ILE A 32 18.99 3.81 2.91
N SER A 33 18.26 4.75 2.28
CA SER A 33 18.52 6.18 2.38
C SER A 33 17.81 6.86 3.58
N GLY A 34 17.13 6.09 4.44
CA GLY A 34 16.34 6.62 5.54
C GLY A 34 14.84 6.51 5.30
N ILE A 35 14.08 7.40 5.93
CA ILE A 35 12.61 7.45 5.81
C ILE A 35 12.24 7.71 4.35
N THR A 36 11.16 7.10 3.87
CA THR A 36 10.68 7.31 2.50
C THR A 36 9.18 7.50 2.48
N ASN A 37 8.72 8.31 1.53
CA ASN A 37 7.30 8.49 1.20
C ASN A 37 6.90 7.72 -0.07
N GLU A 38 7.79 6.87 -0.59
CA GLU A 38 7.55 6.08 -1.79
C GLU A 38 6.35 5.14 -1.59
N ILE A 39 5.45 5.13 -2.56
CA ILE A 39 4.36 4.16 -2.62
C ILE A 39 4.61 3.26 -3.83
N THR A 40 4.66 1.96 -3.59
CA THR A 40 4.67 0.96 -4.66
C THR A 40 3.53 -0.02 -4.49
N TYR A 41 3.13 -0.65 -5.58
CA TYR A 41 2.14 -1.70 -5.58
C TYR A 41 2.61 -2.89 -6.40
N CYS A 42 2.08 -4.06 -6.06
CA CYS A 42 2.28 -5.29 -6.80
C CYS A 42 0.92 -5.95 -7.03
N PHE A 43 0.57 -6.14 -8.30
CA PHE A 43 -0.58 -6.94 -8.67
C PHE A 43 -0.40 -8.41 -8.29
N SER A 44 -1.49 -9.05 -7.89
CA SER A 44 -1.48 -10.46 -7.49
C SER A 44 -1.04 -11.41 -8.61
N THR A 45 -1.26 -11.04 -9.88
CA THR A 45 -0.93 -11.88 -11.05
C THR A 45 0.47 -11.63 -11.60
N GLU A 46 0.95 -10.38 -11.60
CA GLU A 46 2.18 -10.00 -12.32
C GLU A 46 3.47 -10.10 -11.48
N ARG A 47 3.37 -10.16 -10.15
CA ARG A 47 4.51 -10.23 -9.20
C ARG A 47 5.62 -9.18 -9.45
N LYS A 48 5.26 -8.03 -10.03
CA LYS A 48 6.17 -6.90 -10.28
C LYS A 48 5.72 -5.70 -9.48
N TRP A 49 6.68 -5.08 -8.80
CA TRP A 49 6.47 -3.81 -8.11
C TRP A 49 6.49 -2.65 -9.10
N LYS A 50 5.50 -1.77 -8.99
CA LYS A 50 5.35 -0.56 -9.80
C LYS A 50 5.17 0.63 -8.86
N HIS A 51 5.63 1.81 -9.27
CA HIS A 51 5.52 3.03 -8.47
C HIS A 51 4.14 3.68 -8.63
N LEU A 52 3.64 4.26 -7.54
CA LEU A 52 2.55 5.23 -7.51
C LEU A 52 3.11 6.61 -7.14
N THR A 53 2.25 7.63 -7.15
CA THR A 53 2.57 8.93 -6.58
C THR A 53 2.94 8.78 -5.10
N SER A 54 4.09 9.30 -4.70
CA SER A 54 4.53 9.33 -3.30
C SER A 54 3.62 10.19 -2.42
N ILE A 55 3.70 10.00 -1.10
CA ILE A 55 2.98 10.85 -0.14
C ILE A 55 3.43 12.31 -0.32
N PRO A 56 2.52 13.26 -0.61
CA PRO A 56 2.88 14.64 -0.94
C PRO A 56 3.14 15.47 0.34
N HIS A 57 4.19 15.09 1.06
CA HIS A 57 4.62 15.70 2.32
C HIS A 57 6.14 15.51 2.51
N VAL A 58 6.72 16.13 3.54
CA VAL A 58 8.07 15.77 4.00
C VAL A 58 8.12 14.29 4.39
N GLU A 59 9.30 13.68 4.26
CA GLU A 59 9.53 12.28 4.63
C GLU A 59 9.07 12.02 6.07
N GLN A 60 8.14 11.08 6.21
CA GLN A 60 7.42 10.84 7.45
C GLN A 60 7.26 9.34 7.72
N CYS A 61 6.97 9.00 8.97
CA CYS A 61 6.66 7.64 9.40
C CYS A 61 5.51 7.64 10.42
N ASN A 62 5.22 6.48 11.01
CA ASN A 62 4.20 6.30 12.07
C ASN A 62 2.79 6.79 11.70
N PHE A 63 2.44 6.76 10.42
CA PHE A 63 1.12 7.10 9.91
C PHE A 63 0.18 5.88 9.90
N GLY A 64 -1.13 6.14 9.97
CA GLY A 64 -2.16 5.13 9.71
C GLY A 64 -2.46 5.00 8.22
N THR A 65 -2.82 3.80 7.76
CA THR A 65 -3.26 3.58 6.37
C THR A 65 -4.55 2.78 6.31
N ALA A 66 -5.40 3.10 5.35
CA ALA A 66 -6.63 2.36 5.08
C ALA A 66 -7.01 2.44 3.59
N VAL A 67 -7.68 1.40 3.10
CA VAL A 67 -8.33 1.42 1.79
C VAL A 67 -9.83 1.47 2.00
N PHE A 68 -10.48 2.49 1.45
CA PHE A 68 -11.94 2.64 1.50
C PHE A 68 -12.43 3.07 0.12
N ASN A 69 -13.46 2.39 -0.41
CA ASN A 69 -13.99 2.65 -1.75
C ASN A 69 -12.95 2.66 -2.89
N ASN A 70 -11.91 1.83 -2.79
CA ASN A 70 -10.81 1.75 -3.75
C ASN A 70 -9.95 3.03 -3.85
N GLU A 71 -10.00 3.86 -2.82
CA GLU A 71 -9.09 4.97 -2.59
C GLU A 71 -8.18 4.62 -1.41
N LEU A 72 -6.90 4.96 -1.52
CA LEU A 72 -5.93 4.81 -0.43
C LEU A 72 -5.93 6.08 0.43
N TYR A 73 -5.99 5.89 1.74
CA TYR A 73 -5.87 6.95 2.73
C TYR A 73 -4.64 6.73 3.60
N ILE A 74 -3.90 7.81 3.84
CA ILE A 74 -2.73 7.85 4.71
C ILE A 74 -2.97 9.02 5.67
N VAL A 75 -3.04 8.75 6.97
CA VAL A 75 -3.52 9.72 7.97
C VAL A 75 -2.55 9.84 9.14
N GLY A 76 -2.26 11.09 9.49
CA GLY A 76 -1.34 11.43 10.56
C GLY A 76 0.10 11.10 10.20
N GLY A 77 0.92 10.92 11.24
CA GLY A 77 2.34 10.60 11.12
C GLY A 77 3.21 11.58 11.89
N CYS A 78 4.51 11.32 11.85
CA CYS A 78 5.52 12.22 12.35
C CYS A 78 6.70 12.35 11.39
N PHE A 79 7.39 13.49 11.46
CA PHE A 79 8.62 13.76 10.72
C PHE A 79 9.60 14.54 11.60
N ASN A 80 10.88 14.48 11.25
CA ASN A 80 11.91 15.22 11.97
C ASN A 80 12.23 16.53 11.28
N GLN A 81 12.25 17.62 12.05
CA GLN A 81 12.70 18.94 11.61
C GLN A 81 13.54 19.57 12.71
N SER A 82 14.74 20.04 12.39
CA SER A 82 15.64 20.69 13.35
C SER A 82 15.91 19.86 14.62
N LEU A 83 16.10 18.53 14.46
CA LEU A 83 16.30 17.56 15.55
C LEU A 83 15.09 17.37 16.49
N GLN A 84 13.90 17.84 16.08
CA GLN A 84 12.65 17.64 16.81
C GLN A 84 11.68 16.77 16.00
N GLU A 85 11.02 15.83 16.67
CA GLU A 85 9.93 15.06 16.09
C GLU A 85 8.64 15.92 16.10
N ASN A 86 8.06 16.11 14.93
CA ASN A 86 6.83 16.85 14.73
C ASN A 86 5.72 15.89 14.34
N ILE A 87 4.68 15.81 15.16
CA ILE A 87 3.47 15.02 14.89
C ILE A 87 2.47 15.91 14.14
N HIS A 88 1.85 15.40 13.07
CA HIS A 88 0.81 16.13 12.36
C HIS A 88 -0.47 15.32 12.18
N PRO A 89 -1.64 15.99 12.05
CA PRO A 89 -2.92 15.32 11.83
C PRO A 89 -3.31 15.21 10.35
N PHE A 90 -2.49 15.71 9.41
CA PHE A 90 -2.85 15.76 7.98
C PHE A 90 -3.15 14.37 7.40
N GLY A 91 -4.07 14.33 6.42
CA GLY A 91 -4.43 13.13 5.69
C GLY A 91 -4.26 13.31 4.19
N PHE A 92 -3.75 12.27 3.53
CA PHE A 92 -3.53 12.21 2.09
C PHE A 92 -4.41 11.12 1.48
N LYS A 93 -4.97 11.42 0.32
CA LYS A 93 -5.80 10.50 -0.44
C LYS A 93 -5.19 10.25 -1.81
N TYR A 94 -5.10 8.99 -2.21
CA TYR A 94 -4.69 8.59 -3.55
C TYR A 94 -5.84 7.88 -4.28
N SER A 95 -6.19 8.39 -5.46
CA SER A 95 -7.10 7.75 -6.40
C SER A 95 -6.27 7.12 -7.53
N PRO A 96 -6.41 5.82 -7.81
CA PRO A 96 -5.77 5.19 -8.97
C PRO A 96 -6.48 5.47 -10.31
N ARG A 97 -7.62 6.17 -10.29
CA ARG A 97 -8.40 6.55 -11.48
C ARG A 97 -7.99 7.92 -12.02
#